data_AF-A0A3N5GVK9-F1
#
_entry.id   AF-A0A3N5GVK9-F1
#
_cell.length_a   1.000
_cell.length_b   1.000
_cell.length_c   1.000
_cell.angle_alpha   90.00
_cell.angle_beta   90.00
_cell.angle_gamma   90.00
#
_symmetry.space_group_name_H-M   'P 1'
#
loop_
_entity.id
_entity.type
_entity.pdbx_description
1 polymer ?
#
loop_
_entity_poly.entity_id
_entity_poly.type
_entity_poly.pdbx_seq_one_letter_code
_entity_poly.pdbx_strand_id
1 'polypeptide(L)'
;MVLQALQQEPASRAAGEVAYGLMTSMYPICRSITGNGVRRTLDLVEALAPLERTEIPTGAAAFDWEIPREWNIRDAYVADAAGHRVVDFRAHNLHVVNYSAPVDRTMTLEELQPHLHSLPDRP
;
A
#
# COMPACT_ATOMS: atom_id res chain seq x y z
N MET A 1 25.47 15.24 18.59
CA MET A 1 26.79 15.58 18.03
C MET A 1 27.10 14.85 16.71
N VAL A 2 27.13 13.51 16.65
CA VAL A 2 27.39 12.76 15.38
C VAL A 2 26.26 12.91 14.34
N LEU A 3 24.99 12.82 14.77
CA LEU A 3 23.82 13.07 13.89
C LEU A 3 23.77 14.50 13.35
N GLN A 4 24.21 15.49 14.14
CA GLN A 4 24.32 16.88 13.68
C GLN A 4 25.46 17.03 12.67
N ALA A 5 26.62 16.40 12.88
CA ALA A 5 27.74 16.45 11.93
C ALA A 5 27.40 15.81 10.58
N LEU A 6 26.64 14.70 10.58
CA LEU A 6 26.11 14.11 9.35
C LEU A 6 25.13 15.05 8.63
N GLN A 7 24.31 15.82 9.37
CA GLN A 7 23.39 16.82 8.80
C GLN A 7 24.07 18.06 8.19
N GLN A 8 25.35 18.32 8.49
CA GLN A 8 26.07 19.51 8.00
C GLN A 8 26.79 19.28 6.67
N GLU A 9 26.97 18.03 6.24
CA GLU A 9 27.58 17.70 4.94
C GLU A 9 26.55 17.92 3.82
N PRO A 10 26.81 18.80 2.83
CA PRO A 10 25.91 19.04 1.70
C PRO A 10 25.43 17.75 1.02
N ALA A 11 26.29 16.72 1.00
CA ALA A 11 25.98 15.40 0.47
C ALA A 11 24.87 14.67 1.27
N SER A 12 24.83 14.78 2.60
CA SER A 12 23.79 14.13 3.42
C SER A 12 22.43 14.76 3.21
N ARG A 13 22.39 16.10 3.09
CA ARG A 13 21.14 16.82 2.79
C ARG A 13 20.60 16.43 1.41
N ALA A 14 21.46 16.41 0.40
CA ALA A 14 21.07 16.00 -0.95
C ALA A 14 20.54 14.55 -0.98
N ALA A 15 21.21 13.63 -0.28
CA ALA A 15 20.74 12.25 -0.14
C ALA A 15 19.37 12.17 0.56
N GLY A 16 19.15 12.98 1.59
CA GLY A 16 17.86 13.09 2.28
C GLY A 16 16.74 13.61 1.38
N GLU A 17 17.02 14.60 0.54
CA GLU A 17 16.06 15.15 -0.44
C GLU A 17 15.69 14.10 -1.50
N VAL A 18 16.67 13.33 -2.01
CA VAL A 18 16.43 12.20 -2.92
C VAL A 18 15.58 11.12 -2.26
N ALA A 19 15.93 10.70 -1.04
CA ALA A 19 15.18 9.69 -0.30
C ALA A 19 13.74 10.13 -0.03
N TYR A 20 13.55 11.39 0.37
CA TYR A 20 12.21 11.94 0.60
C TYR A 20 11.39 11.99 -0.68
N GLY A 21 11.96 12.44 -1.80
CA GLY A 21 11.28 12.45 -3.09
C GLY A 21 10.86 11.05 -3.55
N LEU A 22 11.69 10.03 -3.31
CA LEU A 22 11.35 8.64 -3.57
C LEU A 22 10.17 8.17 -2.72
N MET A 23 10.21 8.44 -1.40
CA MET A 23 9.13 8.09 -0.47
C MET A 23 7.81 8.76 -0.87
N THR A 24 7.83 10.05 -1.22
CA THR A 24 6.65 10.78 -1.71
C THR A 24 6.09 10.14 -2.98
N SER A 25 6.95 9.74 -3.92
CA SER A 25 6.53 9.06 -5.16
C SER A 25 5.94 7.68 -4.89
N MET A 26 6.44 6.98 -3.86
CA MET A 26 5.97 5.66 -3.46
C MET A 26 4.72 5.67 -2.58
N TYR A 27 4.45 6.77 -1.87
CA TYR A 27 3.35 6.89 -0.90
C TYR A 27 1.97 6.49 -1.46
N PRO A 28 1.53 6.97 -2.65
CA PRO A 28 0.20 6.63 -3.16
C PRO A 28 0.06 5.19 -3.67
N ILE A 29 1.17 4.47 -3.89
CA ILE A 29 1.13 3.10 -4.42
C ILE A 29 0.51 2.18 -3.36
N CYS A 30 -0.60 1.52 -3.71
CA CYS A 30 -1.23 0.50 -2.88
C CYS A 30 -0.36 -0.78 -2.90
N ARG A 31 0.48 -0.94 -1.88
CA ARG A 31 1.30 -2.14 -1.66
C ARG A 31 0.61 -3.12 -0.72
N SER A 32 0.83 -4.41 -0.98
CA SER A 32 0.60 -5.50 -0.04
C SER A 32 1.84 -6.43 -0.05
N ILE A 33 1.72 -7.65 0.46
CA ILE A 33 2.82 -8.65 0.42
C ILE A 33 3.06 -9.22 -0.98
N THR A 34 2.11 -9.05 -1.91
CA THR A 34 2.23 -9.39 -3.33
C THR A 34 1.56 -8.29 -4.19
N GLY A 35 1.61 -8.45 -5.51
CA GLY A 35 0.84 -7.65 -6.45
C GLY A 35 1.60 -6.54 -7.14
N ASN A 36 0.92 -5.87 -8.06
CA ASN A 36 1.51 -4.86 -8.95
C ASN A 36 2.02 -3.62 -8.20
N GLY A 37 1.46 -3.32 -7.01
CA GLY A 37 1.99 -2.25 -6.16
C GLY A 37 3.43 -2.50 -5.71
N VAL A 38 3.78 -3.76 -5.42
CA VAL A 38 5.17 -4.13 -5.09
C VAL A 38 6.06 -3.99 -6.32
N ARG A 39 5.65 -4.54 -7.47
CA ARG A 39 6.40 -4.41 -8.74
C ARG A 39 6.68 -2.94 -9.10
N ARG A 40 5.66 -2.08 -9.03
CA ARG A 40 5.79 -0.64 -9.30
C ARG A 40 6.72 0.05 -8.31
N THR A 41 6.74 -0.40 -7.06
CA THR A 41 7.67 0.12 -6.05
C THR A 41 9.10 -0.28 -6.41
N LEU A 42 9.34 -1.53 -6.79
CA LEU A 42 10.67 -1.98 -7.22
C LEU A 42 11.15 -1.25 -8.49
N ASP A 43 10.26 -0.91 -9.43
CA ASP A 43 10.61 -0.06 -10.60
C ASP A 43 11.20 1.29 -10.18
N LEU A 44 10.65 1.90 -9.14
CA LEU A 44 11.14 3.18 -8.62
C LEU A 44 12.47 3.03 -7.88
N VAL A 45 12.67 1.93 -7.15
CA VAL A 45 13.94 1.66 -6.46
C VAL A 45 15.06 1.37 -7.47
N GLU A 46 14.76 0.61 -8.52
CA GLU A 46 15.74 0.21 -9.54
C GLU A 46 16.33 1.41 -10.30
N ALA A 47 15.59 2.52 -10.39
CA ALA A 47 16.08 3.78 -10.94
C ALA A 47 17.20 4.43 -10.10
N LEU A 48 17.36 4.04 -8.83
CA LEU A 48 18.38 4.55 -7.92
C LEU A 48 19.50 3.55 -7.64
N ALA A 49 19.18 2.25 -7.62
CA ALA A 49 20.16 1.19 -7.38
C ALA A 49 19.76 -0.06 -8.14
N PRO A 50 20.70 -0.77 -8.80
CA PRO A 50 20.41 -2.02 -9.49
C PRO A 50 19.77 -3.05 -8.56
N LEU A 51 18.72 -3.72 -9.04
CA LEU A 51 18.04 -4.79 -8.31
C LEU A 51 18.02 -6.07 -9.14
N GLU A 52 18.23 -7.20 -8.48
CA GLU A 52 17.84 -8.51 -9.04
C GLU A 52 16.40 -8.80 -8.61
N ARG A 53 15.54 -9.17 -9.58
CA ARG A 53 14.13 -9.44 -9.32
C ARG A 53 13.84 -10.93 -9.42
N THR A 54 13.08 -11.42 -8.45
CA THR A 54 12.63 -12.81 -8.40
C THR A 54 11.14 -12.84 -8.13
N GLU A 55 10.41 -13.66 -8.90
CA GLU A 55 9.01 -13.98 -8.64
C GLU A 55 8.90 -15.47 -8.33
N ILE A 56 8.23 -15.80 -7.24
CA ILE A 56 7.97 -17.18 -6.81
C ILE A 56 6.48 -17.46 -6.98
N PRO A 57 6.07 -18.55 -7.64
CA PRO A 57 4.66 -18.82 -7.89
C PRO A 57 3.89 -19.10 -6.60
N THR A 58 2.61 -18.72 -6.57
CA THR A 58 1.66 -19.12 -5.53
C THR A 58 1.66 -20.64 -5.32
N GLY A 59 1.57 -21.07 -4.07
CA GLY A 59 1.56 -22.49 -3.70
C GLY A 59 2.96 -23.10 -3.54
N ALA A 60 4.02 -22.37 -3.88
CA ALA A 60 5.37 -22.84 -3.61
C ALA A 60 5.63 -22.93 -2.09
N ALA A 61 6.32 -23.97 -1.65
CA ALA A 61 6.74 -24.12 -0.26
C ALA A 61 7.98 -23.29 0.05
N ALA A 62 7.97 -22.58 1.17
CA ALA A 62 9.06 -21.80 1.72
C ALA A 62 9.24 -22.18 3.19
N PHE A 63 9.96 -23.28 3.45
CA PHE A 63 9.97 -23.95 4.74
C PHE A 63 8.54 -24.33 5.17
N ASP A 64 8.09 -23.89 6.34
CA ASP A 64 6.74 -24.13 6.85
C ASP A 64 5.68 -23.16 6.30
N TRP A 65 6.08 -22.26 5.40
CA TRP A 65 5.18 -21.30 4.76
C TRP A 65 4.83 -21.72 3.33
N GLU A 66 3.67 -21.27 2.86
CA GLU A 66 3.27 -21.37 1.46
C GLU A 66 3.19 -19.96 0.86
N ILE A 67 3.70 -19.78 -0.35
CA ILE A 67 3.60 -18.50 -1.06
C ILE A 67 2.12 -18.22 -1.39
N PRO A 68 1.56 -17.08 -0.94
CA PRO A 68 0.13 -16.84 -1.03
C PRO A 68 -0.32 -16.57 -2.48
N ARG A 69 -1.64 -16.56 -2.68
CA ARG A 69 -2.23 -16.01 -3.90
C ARG A 69 -1.82 -14.55 -4.07
N GLU A 70 -1.50 -14.18 -5.31
CA GLU A 70 -1.25 -12.78 -5.64
C GLU A 70 -2.55 -11.96 -5.48
N TRP A 71 -2.45 -10.79 -4.85
CA TRP A 71 -3.57 -9.87 -4.66
C TRP A 71 -3.35 -8.56 -5.42
N ASN A 72 -4.36 -8.15 -6.19
CA ASN A 72 -4.40 -6.87 -6.89
C ASN A 72 -5.79 -6.24 -6.72
N ILE A 73 -5.80 -4.91 -6.60
CA ILE A 73 -7.03 -4.12 -6.49
C ILE A 73 -7.08 -3.08 -7.61
N ARG A 74 -8.26 -2.91 -8.21
CA ARG A 74 -8.51 -1.92 -9.27
C ARG A 74 -9.20 -0.67 -8.73
N ASP A 75 -10.21 -0.86 -7.90
CA ASP A 75 -11.01 0.19 -7.27
C ASP A 75 -11.77 -0.41 -6.08
N ALA A 76 -12.22 0.43 -5.15
CA ALA A 76 -13.16 0.04 -4.09
C ALA A 76 -13.82 1.27 -3.50
N TYR A 77 -15.09 1.15 -3.12
CA TYR A 77 -15.83 2.24 -2.50
C TYR A 77 -17.07 1.69 -1.78
N VAL A 78 -17.59 2.49 -0.86
CA VAL A 78 -18.97 2.38 -0.37
C VAL A 78 -19.70 3.61 -0.87
N ALA A 79 -20.86 3.42 -1.51
CA ALA A 79 -21.68 4.52 -2.00
C ALA A 79 -23.05 4.55 -1.31
N ASP A 80 -23.60 5.75 -1.15
CA ASP A 80 -24.98 5.94 -0.70
C ASP A 80 -26.00 5.63 -1.81
N ALA A 81 -27.29 5.72 -1.49
CA ALA A 81 -28.37 5.46 -2.44
C ALA A 81 -28.44 6.46 -3.62
N ALA A 82 -27.81 7.62 -3.50
CA ALA A 82 -27.69 8.60 -4.58
C ALA A 82 -26.43 8.37 -5.44
N GLY A 83 -25.59 7.39 -5.08
CA GLY A 83 -24.37 7.05 -5.80
C GLY A 83 -23.13 7.82 -5.33
N HIS A 84 -23.23 8.61 -4.26
CA HIS A 84 -22.06 9.32 -3.72
C HIS A 84 -21.16 8.33 -2.97
N ARG A 85 -19.88 8.26 -3.37
CA ARG A 85 -18.87 7.47 -2.66
C ARG A 85 -18.58 8.10 -1.30
N VAL A 86 -19.10 7.51 -0.23
CA VAL A 86 -18.86 7.96 1.16
C VAL A 86 -17.54 7.42 1.72
N VAL A 87 -17.04 6.32 1.16
CA VAL A 87 -15.68 5.82 1.34
C VAL A 87 -15.12 5.55 -0.05
N ASP A 88 -13.93 6.06 -0.37
CA ASP A 88 -13.34 5.93 -1.71
C ASP A 88 -11.87 5.54 -1.63
N PHE A 89 -11.53 4.36 -2.14
CA PHE A 89 -10.15 3.87 -2.23
C PHE A 89 -9.22 4.83 -2.98
N ARG A 90 -9.76 5.58 -3.94
CA ARG A 90 -8.99 6.57 -4.71
C ARG A 90 -8.55 7.76 -3.87
N ALA A 91 -9.26 8.05 -2.78
CA ALA A 91 -8.86 9.07 -1.81
C ALA A 91 -7.72 8.57 -0.93
N HIS A 92 -7.83 7.33 -0.41
CA HIS A 92 -6.77 6.70 0.36
C HIS A 92 -6.83 5.17 0.30
N ASN A 93 -5.70 4.54 -0.01
CA ASN A 93 -5.60 3.08 -0.07
C ASN A 93 -5.83 2.34 1.27
N LEU A 94 -5.76 3.03 2.42
CA LEU A 94 -6.00 2.46 3.75
C LEU A 94 -7.49 2.26 4.05
N HIS A 95 -8.39 2.76 3.20
CA HIS A 95 -9.82 2.46 3.30
C HIS A 95 -10.15 0.99 3.04
N VAL A 96 -9.22 0.20 2.50
CA VAL A 96 -9.41 -1.21 2.21
C VAL A 96 -8.41 -2.03 3.02
N VAL A 97 -8.92 -3.04 3.72
CA VAL A 97 -8.07 -4.05 4.35
C VAL A 97 -7.37 -4.85 3.25
N ASN A 98 -6.04 -4.87 3.28
CA ASN A 98 -5.24 -5.66 2.34
C ASN A 98 -5.72 -7.12 2.26
N TYR A 99 -5.62 -7.75 1.09
CA TYR A 99 -6.10 -9.12 0.82
C TYR A 99 -7.63 -9.33 0.93
N SER A 100 -8.42 -8.26 0.98
CA SER A 100 -9.88 -8.36 0.89
C SER A 100 -10.31 -9.09 -0.39
N ALA A 101 -11.28 -9.99 -0.24
CA ALA A 101 -11.94 -10.65 -1.37
C ALA A 101 -12.78 -9.64 -2.17
N PRO A 102 -12.98 -9.85 -3.49
CA PRO A 102 -13.85 -9.01 -4.29
C PRO A 102 -15.30 -9.12 -3.79
N VAL A 103 -15.96 -7.97 -3.67
CA VAL A 103 -17.36 -7.86 -3.24
C VAL A 103 -18.07 -6.85 -4.14
N ASP A 104 -19.24 -7.23 -4.64
CA ASP A 104 -20.18 -6.35 -5.34
C ASP A 104 -21.58 -6.63 -4.78
N ARG A 105 -22.01 -5.80 -3.82
CA ARG A 105 -23.24 -6.00 -3.04
C ARG A 105 -23.83 -4.66 -2.60
N THR A 106 -25.16 -4.63 -2.52
CA THR A 106 -25.90 -3.62 -1.73
C THR A 106 -26.18 -4.20 -0.35
N MET A 107 -25.96 -3.41 0.70
CA MET A 107 -26.06 -3.83 2.09
C MET A 107 -26.80 -2.75 2.89
N THR A 108 -27.55 -3.14 3.93
CA THR A 108 -27.99 -2.16 4.93
C THR A 108 -26.79 -1.68 5.76
N LEU A 109 -26.97 -0.61 6.54
CA LEU A 109 -25.90 -0.15 7.43
C LEU A 109 -25.55 -1.22 8.48
N GLU A 110 -26.55 -1.92 9.01
CA GLU A 110 -26.37 -3.00 9.97
C GLU A 110 -25.56 -4.16 9.40
N GLU A 111 -25.76 -4.51 8.13
CA GLU A 111 -24.98 -5.53 7.42
C GLU A 111 -23.55 -5.08 7.11
N LEU A 112 -23.34 -3.79 6.84
CA LEU A 112 -22.03 -3.22 6.53
C LEU A 112 -21.18 -3.00 7.79
N GLN A 113 -21.80 -2.63 8.92
CA GLN A 113 -21.11 -2.23 10.15
C GLN A 113 -20.02 -3.20 10.64
N PRO A 114 -20.21 -4.54 10.59
CA PRO A 114 -19.18 -5.50 11.01
C PRO A 114 -17.92 -5.50 10.12
N HIS A 115 -17.99 -4.93 8.91
CA HIS A 115 -16.89 -4.81 7.97
C HIS A 115 -16.15 -3.46 8.08
N LEU A 116 -16.65 -2.53 8.89
CA LEU A 116 -16.06 -1.21 9.08
C LEU A 116 -15.10 -1.22 10.27
N HIS A 117 -13.92 -0.65 10.05
CA HIS A 117 -12.88 -0.53 11.08
C HIS A 117 -12.60 0.95 11.34
N SER A 118 -12.60 1.33 12.61
CA SER A 118 -12.27 2.69 13.06
C SER A 118 -11.47 2.63 14.35
N LEU A 119 -10.85 3.75 14.71
CA LEU A 119 -10.21 3.96 16.00
C LEU A 119 -11.04 5.01 16.76
N PRO A 120 -12.00 4.60 17.61
CA PRO A 120 -12.95 5.54 18.23
C PRO A 120 -12.28 6.66 19.03
N ASP A 121 -11.12 6.39 19.63
CA ASP A 121 -10.35 7.36 20.42
C ASP A 121 -9.48 8.30 19.56
N ARG A 122 -9.53 8.17 18.23
CA ARG A 122 -8.80 9.01 17.26
C ARG A 122 -9.72 9.36 16.07
N PRO A 123 -10.75 10.19 16.29
CA PRO A 123 -11.71 10.57 15.26
C PRO A 123 -11.14 11.53 14.21
#